data_AF-A0A935W8F1-F1
#
_entry.id   AF-A0A935W8F1-F1
#
_cell.length_a   1.000
_cell.length_b   1.000
_cell.length_c   1.000
_cell.angle_alpha   90.00
_cell.angle_beta   90.00
_cell.angle_gamma   90.00
#
_symmetry.space_group_name_H-M   'P 1'
#
loop_
_entity.id
_entity.type
_entity.pdbx_description
1 polymer ?
#
loop_
_entity_poly.entity_id
_entity_poly.type
_entity_poly.pdbx_seq_one_letter_code
_entity_poly.pdbx_strand_id
1 'polypeptide(L)'
;MKLQSLRIPGALVSLSVFTWLLGSPEVFAEAALPPAPERQKELVHLVRQDCGSCHGMTLQGGLGPPLTAAVLQDKAVDSLVATIRGGRPGTPMPPWHRFLSEAEARWIVEQLRAGFPEER
;
A
#
# COMPACT_ATOMS: atom_id res chain seq x y z
N MET A 1 -54.16 31.81 42.52
CA MET A 1 -53.26 32.01 43.68
C MET A 1 -51.84 31.85 43.16
N LYS A 2 -51.03 32.91 42.96
CA LYS A 2 -50.13 33.54 43.97
C LYS A 2 -49.58 32.45 44.90
N LEU A 3 -48.29 32.15 45.01
CA LEU A 3 -47.04 32.92 45.04
C LEU A 3 -45.96 31.79 45.06
N GLN A 4 -44.71 31.87 44.61
CA GLN A 4 -43.62 32.65 45.20
C GLN A 4 -42.37 32.51 44.31
N SER A 5 -41.71 33.65 44.13
CA SER A 5 -40.38 33.79 43.56
C SER A 5 -39.30 33.15 44.43
N LEU A 6 -38.28 32.55 43.83
CA LEU A 6 -36.94 32.54 44.39
C LEU A 6 -35.97 33.11 43.36
N ARG A 7 -35.45 34.31 43.64
CA ARG A 7 -34.34 34.92 42.92
C ARG A 7 -33.05 34.33 43.49
N ILE A 8 -32.17 33.84 42.64
CA ILE A 8 -30.76 33.61 42.97
C ILE A 8 -29.92 34.45 41.98
N PRO A 9 -28.98 35.28 42.48
CA PRO A 9 -28.27 36.27 41.68
C PRO A 9 -27.09 35.65 40.92
N GLY A 10 -26.82 36.27 39.77
CA GLY A 10 -25.50 36.41 39.14
C GLY A 10 -24.48 35.30 39.32
N ALA A 11 -24.34 34.46 38.31
CA ALA A 11 -23.05 33.93 37.92
C ALA A 11 -22.89 34.13 36.41
N LEU A 12 -22.16 35.17 36.06
CA LEU A 12 -21.51 35.33 34.76
C LEU A 12 -20.63 34.09 34.53
N VAL A 13 -21.18 33.06 33.88
CA VAL A 13 -20.37 31.95 33.38
C VAL A 13 -19.80 32.40 32.05
N SER A 14 -18.55 32.85 32.15
CA SER A 14 -17.63 33.22 31.09
C SER A 14 -17.84 32.41 29.80
N LEU A 15 -18.01 33.14 28.70
CA LEU A 15 -18.01 32.64 27.34
C LEU A 15 -16.60 32.12 27.00
N SER A 16 -16.25 30.92 27.45
CA SER A 16 -15.02 30.25 27.01
C SER A 16 -15.26 29.69 25.61
N VAL A 17 -15.01 30.53 24.61
CA VAL A 17 -14.77 30.10 23.23
C VAL A 17 -13.58 29.15 23.27
N PHE A 18 -13.83 27.85 23.24
CA PHE A 18 -12.78 26.86 23.07
C PHE A 18 -12.40 26.85 21.58
N THR A 19 -11.51 27.76 21.21
CA THR A 19 -10.90 27.85 19.89
C THR A 19 -10.00 26.62 19.69
N TRP A 20 -10.61 25.48 19.36
CA TRP A 20 -9.92 24.24 19.00
C TRP A 20 -9.55 24.30 17.51
N LEU A 21 -8.69 25.27 17.15
CA LEU A 21 -8.10 25.41 15.83
C LEU A 21 -6.58 25.30 15.96
N LEU A 22 -5.98 24.51 15.05
CA LEU A 22 -4.54 24.39 14.74
C LEU A 22 -3.75 23.28 15.45
N GLY A 23 -4.24 22.05 15.38
CA GLY A 23 -3.41 20.87 15.66
C GLY A 23 -3.83 19.68 14.81
N SER A 24 -3.71 19.77 13.48
CA SER A 24 -3.80 18.57 12.64
C SER A 24 -2.62 17.67 13.01
N PRO A 25 -2.82 16.40 13.40
CA PRO A 25 -1.70 15.48 13.53
C PRO A 25 -1.06 15.31 12.16
N GLU A 26 0.20 15.71 12.03
CA GLU A 26 1.04 15.36 10.90
C GLU A 26 1.21 13.84 10.96
N VAL A 27 0.42 13.13 10.15
CA VAL A 27 0.59 11.68 9.97
C VAL A 27 1.82 11.51 9.08
N PHE A 28 2.98 11.34 9.71
CA PHE A 28 4.17 10.91 9.00
C PHE A 28 3.92 9.50 8.46
N ALA A 29 4.00 9.34 7.13
CA ALA A 29 3.95 8.03 6.51
C ALA A 29 5.25 7.29 6.86
N GLU A 30 5.15 6.31 7.76
CA GLU A 30 6.27 5.42 8.08
C GLU A 30 6.65 4.63 6.82
N ALA A 31 7.86 4.85 6.31
CA ALA A 31 8.36 4.06 5.19
C ALA A 31 8.47 2.60 5.63
N ALA A 32 7.78 1.70 4.94
CA ALA A 32 7.88 0.28 5.22
C ALA A 32 9.33 -0.18 5.03
N LEU A 33 9.90 -0.81 6.07
CA LEU A 33 11.21 -1.44 5.98
C LEU A 33 11.18 -2.52 4.88
N PRO A 34 12.28 -2.72 4.14
CA PRO A 34 12.36 -3.80 3.18
C PRO A 34 12.17 -5.16 3.87
N PRO A 35 11.64 -6.18 3.17
CA PRO A 35 11.51 -7.53 3.73
C PRO A 35 12.84 -8.06 4.25
N ALA A 36 12.82 -8.94 5.25
CA ALA A 36 14.02 -9.58 5.77
C ALA A 36 14.76 -10.36 4.65
N PRO A 37 16.11 -10.50 4.70
CA PRO A 37 16.87 -11.11 3.60
C PRO A 37 16.39 -12.49 3.16
N GLU A 38 16.02 -13.37 4.09
CA GLU A 38 15.46 -14.68 3.74
C GLU A 38 14.12 -14.56 3.01
N ARG A 39 13.26 -13.63 3.45
CA ARG A 39 12.00 -13.35 2.78
C ARG A 39 12.22 -12.78 1.37
N GLN A 40 13.25 -11.96 1.15
CA GLN A 40 13.58 -11.47 -0.19
C GLN A 40 13.90 -12.62 -1.14
N LYS A 41 14.63 -13.66 -0.69
CA LYS A 41 14.90 -14.85 -1.51
C LYS A 41 13.63 -15.58 -1.90
N GLU A 42 12.70 -15.76 -0.96
CA GLU A 42 11.39 -16.38 -1.23
C GLU A 42 10.57 -15.56 -2.25
N LEU A 43 10.59 -14.23 -2.14
CA LEU A 43 9.90 -13.35 -3.09
C LEU A 43 10.56 -13.39 -4.48
N VAL A 44 11.88 -13.48 -4.55
CA VAL A 44 12.60 -13.68 -5.82
C VAL A 44 12.21 -15.01 -6.46
N HIS A 45 12.21 -16.10 -5.67
CA HIS A 45 11.76 -17.42 -6.12
C HIS A 45 10.33 -17.36 -6.67
N LEU A 46 9.39 -16.78 -5.92
CA LEU A 46 7.99 -16.62 -6.34
C LEU A 46 7.86 -15.89 -7.66
N VAL A 47 8.59 -14.79 -7.85
CA VAL A 47 8.52 -14.03 -9.11
C VAL A 47 9.14 -14.83 -10.26
N ARG A 48 10.26 -15.52 -10.04
CA ARG A 48 10.95 -16.27 -11.09
C ARG A 48 10.21 -17.54 -11.49
N GLN A 49 9.65 -18.27 -10.54
CA GLN A 49 9.00 -19.54 -10.79
C GLN A 49 7.50 -19.38 -11.08
N ASP A 50 6.76 -18.72 -10.20
CA ASP A 50 5.30 -18.61 -10.35
C ASP A 50 4.91 -17.54 -11.37
N CYS A 51 5.44 -16.32 -11.24
CA CYS A 51 5.12 -15.26 -12.20
C CYS A 51 5.81 -15.51 -13.55
N GLY A 52 7.05 -16.02 -13.52
CA GLY A 52 7.82 -16.38 -14.71
C GLY A 52 7.17 -17.47 -15.57
N SER A 53 6.34 -18.35 -14.99
CA SER A 53 5.59 -19.36 -15.76
C SER A 53 4.76 -18.77 -16.91
N CYS A 54 4.21 -17.57 -16.71
CA CYS A 54 3.41 -16.85 -17.72
C CYS A 54 4.21 -15.71 -18.37
N HIS A 55 5.01 -15.00 -17.58
CA HIS A 55 5.76 -13.81 -18.00
C HIS A 55 7.16 -14.13 -18.55
N GLY A 56 7.48 -15.42 -18.72
CA GLY A 56 8.78 -15.95 -19.12
C GLY A 56 9.73 -16.08 -17.92
N MET A 57 10.52 -17.16 -17.87
CA MET A 57 11.50 -17.41 -16.79
C MET A 57 12.57 -16.31 -16.67
N THR A 58 12.79 -15.58 -17.77
CA THR A 58 13.68 -14.40 -17.83
C THR A 58 12.92 -13.07 -17.76
N LEU A 59 11.60 -13.11 -17.49
CA LEU A 59 10.69 -11.96 -17.40
C LEU A 59 10.55 -11.13 -18.70
N GLN A 60 11.01 -11.67 -19.83
CA GLN A 60 10.96 -11.05 -21.16
C GLN A 60 9.59 -11.18 -21.86
N GLY A 61 8.61 -11.79 -21.19
CA GLY A 61 7.29 -12.05 -21.73
C GLY A 61 7.11 -13.47 -22.25
N GLY A 62 5.86 -13.83 -22.52
CA GLY A 62 5.44 -15.14 -23.00
C GLY A 62 3.94 -15.11 -23.27
N LEU A 63 3.18 -15.83 -22.45
CA LEU A 63 1.71 -15.70 -22.43
C LEU A 63 1.28 -14.37 -21.80
N GLY A 64 2.00 -13.93 -20.78
CA GLY A 64 1.86 -12.61 -20.16
C GLY A 64 2.83 -11.59 -20.78
N PRO A 65 2.58 -10.29 -20.58
CA PRO A 65 3.47 -9.23 -21.02
C PRO A 65 4.84 -9.30 -20.32
N PRO A 66 5.92 -8.77 -20.90
CA PRO A 66 7.20 -8.62 -20.21
C PRO A 66 7.07 -7.86 -18.88
N LEU A 67 7.81 -8.30 -17.87
CA LEU A 67 7.94 -7.65 -16.56
C LEU A 67 9.32 -6.98 -16.42
N THR A 68 9.84 -6.44 -17.51
CA THR A 68 11.15 -5.78 -17.54
C THR A 68 11.08 -4.36 -17.02
N ALA A 69 12.20 -3.85 -16.52
CA ALA A 69 12.33 -2.47 -16.07
C ALA A 69 11.79 -1.48 -17.12
N ALA A 70 12.26 -1.58 -18.37
CA ALA A 70 11.85 -0.71 -19.46
C ALA A 70 10.33 -0.65 -19.68
N VAL A 71 9.62 -1.76 -19.49
CA VAL A 71 8.16 -1.82 -19.68
C VAL A 71 7.41 -1.24 -18.49
N LEU A 72 8.00 -1.29 -17.30
CA LEU A 72 7.35 -0.90 -16.05
C LEU A 72 7.72 0.50 -15.55
N GLN A 73 8.75 1.15 -16.12
CA GLN A 73 9.25 2.44 -15.64
C GLN A 73 8.17 3.54 -15.61
N ASP A 74 7.34 3.62 -16.65
CA ASP A 74 6.31 4.66 -16.79
C ASP A 74 4.96 4.30 -16.13
N LYS A 75 4.88 3.12 -15.49
CA LYS A 75 3.66 2.68 -14.82
C LYS A 75 3.69 3.13 -13.36
N ALA A 76 2.55 3.63 -12.88
CA ALA A 76 2.40 4.01 -11.47
C ALA A 76 2.61 2.79 -10.56
N VAL A 77 3.47 2.93 -9.55
CA VAL A 77 3.79 1.85 -8.61
C VAL A 77 2.52 1.31 -7.94
N ASP A 78 1.65 2.17 -7.46
CA ASP A 78 0.43 1.75 -6.76
C ASP A 78 -0.53 0.97 -7.67
N SER A 79 -0.57 1.29 -8.96
CA SER A 79 -1.36 0.53 -9.94
C SER A 79 -0.78 -0.86 -10.18
N LEU A 80 0.55 -0.99 -10.22
CA LEU A 80 1.21 -2.29 -10.32
C LEU A 80 1.01 -3.12 -9.06
N VAL A 81 1.12 -2.51 -7.87
CA VAL A 81 0.83 -3.16 -6.59
C VAL A 81 -0.61 -3.66 -6.54
N ALA A 82 -1.57 -2.84 -6.94
CA ALA A 82 -2.98 -3.24 -7.02
C ALA A 82 -3.18 -4.41 -7.99
N THR A 83 -2.47 -4.42 -9.12
CA THR A 83 -2.51 -5.52 -10.10
C THR A 83 -1.93 -6.81 -9.52
N ILE A 84 -0.81 -6.77 -8.80
CA ILE A 84 -0.22 -7.96 -8.16
C ILE A 84 -1.19 -8.52 -7.11
N ARG A 85 -1.70 -7.67 -6.22
CA ARG A 85 -2.56 -8.12 -5.12
C ARG A 85 -3.94 -8.59 -5.59
N GLY A 86 -4.52 -7.87 -6.55
CA GLY A 86 -5.87 -8.10 -7.07
C GLY A 86 -5.92 -9.01 -8.30
N GLY A 87 -4.79 -9.32 -8.91
CA GLY A 87 -4.74 -10.00 -10.20
C GLY A 87 -5.31 -9.13 -11.32
N ARG A 88 -5.65 -9.75 -12.44
CA ARG A 88 -6.32 -9.07 -13.55
C ARG A 88 -7.57 -9.85 -13.97
N PRO A 89 -8.78 -9.36 -13.64
CA PRO A 89 -10.02 -10.02 -14.00
C PRO A 89 -10.11 -10.31 -15.49
N GLY A 90 -10.59 -11.51 -15.84
CA GLY A 90 -10.69 -11.96 -17.23
C GLY A 90 -9.36 -12.38 -17.87
N THR A 91 -8.25 -12.45 -17.11
CA THR A 91 -7.00 -13.04 -17.58
C THR A 91 -6.53 -14.15 -16.64
N PRO A 92 -5.55 -14.97 -17.06
CA PRO A 92 -4.96 -15.99 -16.19
C PRO A 92 -4.18 -15.44 -14.98
N MET A 93 -3.94 -14.14 -14.87
CA MET A 93 -3.15 -13.55 -13.78
C MET A 93 -3.97 -13.52 -12.47
N PRO A 94 -3.68 -14.41 -11.50
CA PRO A 94 -4.50 -14.52 -10.30
C PRO A 94 -4.18 -13.41 -9.30
N PRO A 95 -5.06 -13.19 -8.29
CA PRO A 95 -4.75 -12.33 -7.16
C PRO A 95 -3.74 -12.97 -6.21
N TRP A 96 -2.72 -12.20 -5.80
CA TRP A 96 -1.67 -12.67 -4.87
C TRP A 96 -1.81 -12.17 -3.42
N HIS A 97 -2.87 -11.41 -3.09
CA HIS A 97 -3.06 -10.80 -1.77
C HIS A 97 -3.09 -11.79 -0.59
N ARG A 98 -3.32 -13.09 -0.83
CA ARG A 98 -3.26 -14.12 0.22
C ARG A 98 -1.83 -14.54 0.59
N PHE A 99 -0.86 -14.26 -0.29
CA PHE A 99 0.54 -14.65 -0.15
C PHE A 99 1.48 -13.44 0.01
N LEU A 100 1.02 -12.26 -0.42
CA LEU A 100 1.78 -11.01 -0.41
C LEU A 100 1.02 -9.92 0.36
N SER A 101 1.71 -9.35 1.34
CA SER A 101 1.36 -8.06 1.91
C SER A 101 1.52 -6.95 0.87
N GLU A 102 0.96 -5.78 1.16
CA GLU A 102 1.12 -4.61 0.29
C GLU A 102 2.56 -4.12 0.20
N ALA A 103 3.29 -4.17 1.32
CA ALA A 103 4.70 -3.82 1.36
C ALA A 103 5.56 -4.75 0.49
N GLU A 104 5.31 -6.06 0.52
CA GLU A 104 6.03 -7.03 -0.32
C GLU A 104 5.69 -6.87 -1.81
N ALA A 105 4.42 -6.63 -2.14
CA ALA A 105 4.03 -6.35 -3.52
C ALA A 105 4.69 -5.05 -4.03
N ARG A 106 4.78 -4.01 -3.20
CA ARG A 106 5.50 -2.77 -3.52
C ARG A 106 6.99 -3.03 -3.73
N TRP A 107 7.61 -3.77 -2.83
CA TRP A 107 9.02 -4.16 -2.95
C TRP A 107 9.29 -4.93 -4.26
N ILE A 108 8.43 -5.89 -4.64
CA ILE A 108 8.53 -6.60 -5.92
C ILE A 108 8.49 -5.62 -7.10
N VAL A 109 7.54 -4.68 -7.12
CA VAL A 109 7.43 -3.67 -8.19
C VAL A 109 8.69 -2.83 -8.29
N GLU A 110 9.25 -2.41 -7.16
CA GLU A 110 10.49 -1.63 -7.13
C GLU A 110 11.68 -2.43 -7.67
N GLN A 111 11.82 -3.70 -7.29
CA GLN A 111 12.85 -4.59 -7.84
C GLN A 111 12.67 -4.80 -9.35
N LEU A 112 11.44 -4.99 -9.83
CA LEU A 112 11.16 -5.15 -11.26
C LEU A 112 11.55 -3.89 -12.06
N ARG A 113 11.30 -2.70 -11.51
CA ARG A 113 11.68 -1.41 -12.14
C ARG A 113 13.20 -1.16 -12.09
N ALA A 114 13.91 -1.74 -11.12
CA ALA A 114 15.36 -1.65 -11.00
C ALA A 114 16.14 -2.70 -11.81
N GLY A 115 15.44 -3.70 -12.37
CA GLY A 115 16.04 -4.90 -12.95
C GLY A 115 16.03 -6.03 -11.92
N PHE A 116 15.11 -6.98 -12.12
CA PHE A 116 14.79 -7.96 -11.09
C PHE A 116 15.98 -8.91 -10.80
N PRO A 117 16.26 -9.24 -9.52
CA PRO A 117 17.33 -10.16 -9.18
C PRO A 117 17.17 -11.52 -9.85
N GLU A 118 18.27 -12.14 -10.26
CA GLU A 118 18.29 -13.55 -10.64
C GLU A 118 18.22 -14.42 -9.38
N GLU A 119 17.64 -15.61 -9.52
CA GLU A 119 17.68 -16.64 -8.50
C GLU A 119 19.10 -17.24 -8.47
N ARG A 120 19.76 -17.22 -7.30
CA ARG A 120 21.10 -17.76 -7.10
C ARG A 120 21.06 -18.96 -6.18
#